data_AF-W0JUT5-F1
#
_entry.id   AF-W0JUT5-F1
#
_cell.length_a   1.000
_cell.length_b   1.000
_cell.length_c   1.000
_cell.angle_alpha   90.00
_cell.angle_beta   90.00
_cell.angle_gamma   90.00
#
_symmetry.space_group_name_H-M   'P 1'
#
loop_
_entity.id
_entity.type
_entity.pdbx_description
1 polymer ?
#
loop_
_entity_poly.entity_id
_entity_poly.type
_entity_poly.pdbx_seq_one_letter_code
_entity_poly.pdbx_strand_id
1 'polypeptide(L)'
;MSRKRKRSRGTDGTVSRRAVLSVGLLASLGTVGAHASGAFDSISSNRNLDFGVADDDDALLGFEPYNVEGEDGERVTIAAVSNQFSSAVELTSIEGIGGSAVLRNIDTPVVPVGERVELAADLQCEDDFDDDVELEIRASGASNSVQLERAVPVTCTGEAERCVVRRDGLKLAGEVEPCAVEIRKWSGGDIEVKMEDDGRPAVLEDSLDIEATGNEVGIEIELEDSSIEGDLQARAFTNESDIEINLEGSTIDGDLMVHANGSAVGIELKLEESTIGGDVTIRSSGGEVEIELELEESTIGGDLEIRASAGELDVDEAINSEDVHGVITRSY
;
A
#
# COMPACT_ATOMS: atom_id res chain seq x y z
N MET A 1 -4.25 39.09 -50.74
CA MET A 1 -2.90 39.34 -51.28
C MET A 1 -2.04 38.11 -50.94
N SER A 2 -1.78 37.17 -51.87
CA SER A 2 -0.44 36.86 -52.49
C SER A 2 0.77 37.19 -51.59
N ARG A 3 1.74 36.30 -51.29
CA ARG A 3 2.59 35.39 -52.10
C ARG A 3 3.14 34.27 -51.16
N LYS A 4 3.34 32.96 -51.45
CA LYS A 4 3.97 32.13 -52.51
C LYS A 4 5.52 32.07 -52.52
N ARG A 5 6.04 30.81 -52.37
CA ARG A 5 7.33 30.18 -52.84
C ARG A 5 8.54 30.21 -51.87
N LYS A 6 9.43 29.20 -51.73
CA LYS A 6 9.83 27.96 -52.48
C LYS A 6 10.79 27.12 -51.57
N ARG A 7 10.72 25.76 -51.53
CA ARG A 7 11.67 24.71 -52.09
C ARG A 7 13.16 24.83 -51.67
N SER A 8 13.96 23.79 -51.33
CA SER A 8 14.09 22.42 -51.90
C SER A 8 15.08 21.48 -51.14
N ARG A 9 14.92 20.15 -51.36
CA ARG A 9 15.92 19.03 -51.48
C ARG A 9 16.66 18.58 -50.20
N GLY A 10 16.82 17.29 -49.87
CA GLY A 10 16.55 16.01 -50.55
C GLY A 10 17.77 15.08 -50.41
N THR A 11 17.61 13.80 -50.03
CA THR A 11 18.53 12.72 -50.42
C THR A 11 17.82 11.36 -50.36
N ASP A 12 17.71 10.73 -51.52
CA ASP A 12 17.29 9.35 -51.77
C ASP A 12 18.42 8.36 -51.48
N GLY A 13 18.06 7.11 -51.20
CA GLY A 13 19.00 6.00 -51.10
C GLY A 13 18.34 4.63 -51.30
N THR A 14 17.70 4.42 -52.45
CA THR A 14 17.25 3.09 -52.92
C THR A 14 18.40 2.32 -53.59
N VAL A 15 18.55 1.02 -53.32
CA VAL A 15 19.11 0.08 -54.31
C VAL A 15 18.29 -1.22 -54.32
N SER A 16 18.05 -1.69 -55.53
CA SER A 16 17.18 -2.78 -55.97
C SER A 16 18.01 -3.76 -56.82
N ARG A 17 17.44 -4.97 -57.05
CA ARG A 17 17.69 -5.94 -58.15
C ARG A 17 18.78 -6.97 -57.87
N ARG A 18 18.77 -8.21 -58.38
CA ARG A 18 17.81 -9.19 -58.97
C ARG A 18 18.73 -10.35 -59.42
N ALA A 19 18.23 -11.59 -59.30
CA ALA A 19 18.55 -12.77 -60.14
C ALA A 19 19.98 -13.33 -60.15
N VAL A 20 20.11 -14.67 -60.11
CA VAL A 20 20.46 -15.52 -61.26
C VAL A 20 20.26 -17.00 -60.86
N LEU A 21 19.39 -17.67 -61.61
CA LEU A 21 19.30 -19.12 -61.76
C LEU A 21 20.43 -19.58 -62.70
N SER A 22 21.18 -20.62 -62.35
CA SER A 22 22.02 -21.33 -63.32
C SER A 22 22.15 -22.81 -62.97
N VAL A 23 21.43 -23.60 -63.77
CA VAL A 23 21.51 -25.05 -63.95
C VAL A 23 22.86 -25.40 -64.62
N GLY A 24 23.53 -26.43 -64.12
CA GLY A 24 24.73 -27.01 -64.74
C GLY A 24 24.71 -28.54 -64.65
N LEU A 25 24.45 -29.18 -65.79
CA LEU A 25 24.45 -30.63 -66.01
C LEU A 25 25.72 -30.96 -66.80
N LEU A 26 26.61 -31.79 -66.25
CA LEU A 26 27.70 -32.42 -67.02
C LEU A 26 27.89 -33.86 -66.56
N ALA A 27 27.73 -34.78 -67.51
CA ALA A 27 28.00 -36.19 -67.40
C ALA A 27 29.23 -36.53 -68.25
N SER A 28 30.17 -37.35 -67.73
CA SER A 28 30.78 -38.51 -68.43
C SER A 28 31.94 -39.16 -67.66
N LEU A 29 31.70 -40.41 -67.22
CA LEU A 29 32.49 -41.66 -67.35
C LEU A 29 34.04 -41.69 -67.17
N GLY A 30 34.53 -42.60 -66.29
CA GLY A 30 35.91 -43.13 -66.35
C GLY A 30 36.48 -43.90 -65.12
N THR A 31 36.05 -45.14 -64.90
CA THR A 31 36.74 -46.34 -64.33
C THR A 31 37.73 -46.31 -63.13
N VAL A 32 37.34 -47.10 -62.10
CA VAL A 32 38.07 -48.07 -61.23
C VAL A 32 39.08 -47.56 -60.17
N GLY A 33 38.67 -47.73 -58.91
CA GLY A 33 39.54 -47.82 -57.73
C GLY A 33 38.73 -48.28 -56.53
N ALA A 34 38.67 -49.60 -56.32
CA ALA A 34 37.92 -50.22 -55.24
C ALA A 34 38.56 -49.94 -53.87
N HIS A 35 37.84 -49.27 -52.98
CA HIS A 35 37.99 -49.46 -51.53
C HIS A 35 36.62 -49.34 -50.86
N ALA A 36 36.21 -50.44 -50.26
CA ALA A 36 35.01 -50.56 -49.45
C ALA A 36 35.24 -49.92 -48.07
N SER A 37 34.34 -49.00 -47.70
CA SER A 37 33.94 -48.76 -46.32
C SER A 37 32.47 -48.35 -46.34
N GLY A 38 31.66 -49.02 -45.52
CA GLY A 38 30.21 -49.09 -45.61
C GLY A 38 29.49 -47.75 -45.60
N ALA A 39 28.52 -47.65 -46.50
CA ALA A 39 27.47 -46.65 -46.47
C ALA A 39 26.57 -46.88 -45.26
N PHE A 40 26.46 -45.88 -44.40
CA PHE A 40 25.19 -45.46 -43.85
C PHE A 40 25.08 -43.97 -44.19
N ASP A 41 24.34 -43.65 -45.25
CA ASP A 41 23.74 -42.33 -45.38
C ASP A 41 22.81 -42.18 -44.16
N SER A 42 23.16 -41.28 -43.25
CA SER A 42 22.21 -40.83 -42.25
C SER A 42 21.07 -40.16 -43.00
N ILE A 43 19.94 -40.84 -43.08
CA ILE A 43 18.66 -40.19 -43.38
C ILE A 43 18.38 -39.29 -42.17
N SER A 44 18.87 -38.06 -42.24
CA SER A 44 18.34 -36.90 -41.52
C SER A 44 16.95 -36.66 -42.11
N SER A 45 15.97 -37.41 -41.62
CA SER A 45 14.58 -37.06 -41.79
C SER A 45 14.33 -35.90 -40.84
N ASN A 46 14.37 -34.67 -41.36
CA ASN A 46 13.74 -33.53 -40.70
C ASN A 46 12.23 -33.80 -40.67
N ARG A 47 11.79 -34.63 -39.71
CA ARG A 47 10.41 -34.53 -39.25
C ARG A 47 10.36 -33.20 -38.50
N ASN A 48 9.87 -32.17 -39.18
CA ASN A 48 9.24 -31.05 -38.49
C ASN A 48 8.08 -31.66 -37.71
N LEU A 49 8.34 -32.09 -36.48
CA LEU A 49 7.29 -32.28 -35.49
C LEU A 49 6.92 -30.86 -35.09
N ASP A 50 5.95 -30.33 -35.82
CA ASP A 50 5.17 -29.19 -35.39
C ASP A 50 4.37 -29.68 -34.19
N PHE A 51 4.96 -29.57 -32.99
CA PHE A 51 4.24 -29.78 -31.75
C PHE A 51 3.30 -28.59 -31.64
N GLY A 52 2.05 -28.76 -32.09
CA GLY A 52 1.00 -27.80 -31.81
C GLY A 52 0.97 -27.57 -30.31
N VAL A 53 1.01 -26.30 -29.90
CA VAL A 53 0.71 -25.89 -28.53
C VAL A 53 -0.72 -26.34 -28.30
N ALA A 54 -0.91 -27.42 -27.56
CA ALA A 54 -2.24 -27.83 -27.12
C ALA A 54 -2.74 -26.75 -26.16
N ASP A 55 -4.04 -26.45 -26.21
CA ASP A 55 -4.69 -25.65 -25.19
C ASP A 55 -4.50 -26.32 -23.81
N ASP A 56 -4.51 -25.55 -22.73
CA ASP A 56 -4.10 -26.01 -21.39
C ASP A 56 -4.90 -27.22 -20.87
N ASP A 57 -6.11 -27.42 -21.37
CA ASP A 57 -6.97 -28.56 -21.03
C ASP A 57 -6.43 -29.91 -21.54
N ASP A 58 -5.61 -29.89 -22.60
CA ASP A 58 -4.99 -31.07 -23.23
C ASP A 58 -3.48 -31.15 -22.95
N ALA A 59 -2.94 -30.23 -22.13
CA ALA A 59 -1.53 -30.21 -21.77
C ALA A 59 -1.19 -31.31 -20.75
N LEU A 60 0.05 -31.81 -20.80
CA LEU A 60 0.52 -32.83 -19.84
C LEU A 60 0.52 -32.30 -18.39
N LEU A 61 0.62 -30.99 -18.23
CA LEU A 61 0.39 -30.27 -17.00
C LEU A 61 -0.59 -29.14 -17.31
N GLY A 62 -1.84 -29.27 -16.85
CA GLY A 62 -2.86 -28.24 -17.01
C GLY A 62 -2.72 -27.18 -15.93
N PHE A 63 -3.02 -25.92 -16.29
CA PHE A 63 -2.98 -24.78 -15.37
C PHE A 63 -4.26 -23.96 -15.57
N GLU A 64 -5.01 -23.75 -14.49
CA GLU A 64 -6.23 -22.94 -14.51
C GLU A 64 -6.07 -21.79 -13.50
N PRO A 65 -5.88 -20.54 -13.96
CA PRO A 65 -5.77 -19.40 -13.07
C PRO A 65 -7.12 -19.06 -12.44
N TYR A 66 -7.09 -18.54 -11.21
CA TYR A 66 -8.25 -17.94 -10.57
C TYR A 66 -8.15 -16.42 -10.64
N ASN A 67 -9.30 -15.74 -10.54
CA ASN A 67 -9.31 -14.30 -10.23
C ASN A 67 -9.03 -14.17 -8.75
N VAL A 68 -7.88 -13.58 -8.42
CA VAL A 68 -7.41 -13.42 -7.06
C VAL A 68 -7.78 -12.04 -6.57
N GLU A 69 -8.54 -11.97 -5.49
CA GLU A 69 -8.87 -10.74 -4.78
C GLU A 69 -8.43 -10.90 -3.32
N GLY A 70 -7.69 -9.93 -2.77
CA GLY A 70 -7.23 -9.98 -1.38
C GLY A 70 -6.50 -8.73 -0.91
N GLU A 71 -6.11 -8.73 0.37
CA GLU A 71 -5.37 -7.65 1.05
C GLU A 71 -3.87 -7.97 1.16
N ASP A 72 -3.03 -6.95 1.43
CA ASP A 72 -1.60 -7.16 1.70
C ASP A 72 -1.38 -8.17 2.85
N GLY A 73 -0.51 -9.15 2.62
CA GLY A 73 -0.20 -10.22 3.57
C GLY A 73 -1.23 -11.35 3.64
N GLU A 74 -2.34 -11.27 2.92
CA GLU A 74 -3.35 -12.34 2.87
C GLU A 74 -2.83 -13.57 2.10
N ARG A 75 -3.17 -14.77 2.59
CA ARG A 75 -2.88 -16.02 1.88
C ARG A 75 -4.05 -16.42 0.98
N VAL A 76 -3.84 -16.38 -0.32
CA VAL A 76 -4.87 -16.53 -1.35
C VAL A 76 -4.61 -17.72 -2.27
N THR A 77 -5.68 -18.31 -2.82
CA THR A 77 -5.58 -19.39 -3.82
C THR A 77 -5.46 -18.80 -5.21
N ILE A 78 -4.35 -19.04 -5.90
CA ILE A 78 -3.98 -18.35 -7.14
C ILE A 78 -4.33 -19.12 -8.41
N ALA A 79 -4.31 -20.45 -8.35
CA ALA A 79 -4.55 -21.30 -9.50
C ALA A 79 -4.78 -22.75 -9.05
N ALA A 80 -5.16 -23.59 -10.00
CA ALA A 80 -5.09 -25.03 -9.83
C ALA A 80 -4.31 -25.69 -10.96
N VAL A 81 -3.58 -26.74 -10.59
CA VAL A 81 -2.70 -27.49 -11.49
C VAL A 81 -3.19 -28.93 -11.58
N SER A 82 -3.29 -29.45 -12.80
CA SER A 82 -3.66 -30.84 -13.07
C SER A 82 -2.53 -31.60 -13.75
N ASN A 83 -2.34 -32.87 -13.40
CA ASN A 83 -1.25 -33.69 -13.93
C ASN A 83 -1.78 -34.83 -14.81
N GLN A 84 -1.47 -34.78 -16.10
CA GLN A 84 -1.81 -35.84 -17.07
C GLN A 84 -0.62 -36.76 -17.40
N PHE A 85 0.55 -36.58 -16.77
CA PHE A 85 1.67 -37.50 -16.90
C PHE A 85 1.33 -38.89 -16.34
N SER A 86 2.05 -39.90 -16.80
CA SER A 86 1.92 -41.27 -16.28
C SER A 86 2.53 -41.48 -14.88
N SER A 87 3.09 -40.44 -14.27
CA SER A 87 3.68 -40.44 -12.93
C SER A 87 3.41 -39.12 -12.22
N ALA A 88 3.47 -39.13 -10.89
CA ALA A 88 3.40 -37.89 -10.11
C ALA A 88 4.49 -36.90 -10.53
N VAL A 89 4.18 -35.61 -10.40
CA VAL A 89 5.08 -34.50 -10.74
C VAL A 89 5.20 -33.59 -9.54
N GLU A 90 6.43 -33.16 -9.23
CA GLU A 90 6.73 -32.19 -8.17
C GLU A 90 6.88 -30.80 -8.79
N LEU A 91 6.19 -29.80 -8.26
CA LEU A 91 6.43 -28.41 -8.64
C LEU A 91 7.70 -27.94 -7.92
N THR A 92 8.76 -27.68 -8.69
CA THR A 92 10.11 -27.44 -8.14
C THR A 92 10.44 -25.95 -7.98
N SER A 93 9.78 -25.08 -8.72
CA SER A 93 9.92 -23.62 -8.62
C SER A 93 8.68 -22.98 -9.23
N ILE A 94 8.13 -22.00 -8.52
CA ILE A 94 7.09 -21.10 -9.01
C ILE A 94 7.53 -19.69 -8.62
N GLU A 95 7.78 -18.86 -9.62
CA GLU A 95 8.31 -17.51 -9.43
C GLU A 95 7.45 -16.51 -10.19
N GLY A 96 7.05 -15.42 -9.53
CA GLY A 96 6.47 -14.26 -10.20
C GLY A 96 7.57 -13.45 -10.88
N ILE A 97 7.51 -13.32 -12.20
CA ILE A 97 8.55 -12.65 -13.02
C ILE A 97 8.12 -11.28 -13.57
N GLY A 98 6.88 -10.85 -13.29
CA GLY A 98 6.34 -9.56 -13.70
C GLY A 98 5.10 -9.15 -12.90
N GLY A 99 4.77 -7.85 -12.92
CA GLY A 99 3.66 -7.23 -12.19
C GLY A 99 4.13 -6.26 -11.09
N SER A 100 3.25 -5.34 -10.67
CA SER A 100 3.42 -4.51 -9.46
C SER A 100 3.13 -5.29 -8.17
N ALA A 101 2.34 -6.36 -8.27
CA ALA A 101 2.15 -7.36 -7.22
C ALA A 101 3.36 -8.26 -7.04
N VAL A 102 3.63 -8.70 -5.82
CA VAL A 102 4.55 -9.81 -5.57
C VAL A 102 3.82 -10.96 -4.87
N LEU A 103 3.53 -12.04 -5.60
CA LEU A 103 3.13 -13.30 -4.97
C LEU A 103 4.35 -13.94 -4.28
N ARG A 104 4.27 -14.15 -2.97
CA ARG A 104 5.33 -14.76 -2.16
C ARG A 104 4.92 -16.11 -1.61
N ASN A 105 5.91 -16.88 -1.17
CA ASN A 105 5.70 -18.16 -0.47
C ASN A 105 4.72 -19.09 -1.20
N ILE A 106 4.82 -19.13 -2.53
CA ILE A 106 3.94 -19.90 -3.39
C ILE A 106 4.13 -21.40 -3.10
N ASP A 107 3.01 -22.11 -2.94
CA ASP A 107 3.02 -23.54 -2.66
C ASP A 107 3.63 -24.34 -3.82
N THR A 108 4.45 -25.32 -3.46
CA THR A 108 5.14 -26.22 -4.40
C THR A 108 4.75 -27.68 -4.13
N PRO A 109 3.48 -28.06 -4.36
CA PRO A 109 3.00 -29.40 -4.06
C PRO A 109 3.49 -30.45 -5.05
N VAL A 110 3.38 -31.72 -4.64
CA VAL A 110 3.41 -32.86 -5.55
C VAL A 110 2.00 -33.06 -6.09
N VAL A 111 1.86 -33.13 -7.42
CA VAL A 111 0.60 -33.35 -8.12
C VAL A 111 0.52 -34.81 -8.58
N PRO A 112 -0.36 -35.65 -7.97
CA PRO A 112 -0.51 -37.05 -8.36
C PRO A 112 -1.09 -37.20 -9.77
N VAL A 113 -0.97 -38.40 -10.35
CA VAL A 113 -1.48 -38.70 -11.69
C VAL A 113 -3.00 -38.58 -11.75
N GLY A 114 -3.50 -37.79 -12.69
CA GLY A 114 -4.93 -37.58 -12.91
C GLY A 114 -5.62 -36.73 -11.85
N GLU A 115 -4.88 -36.18 -10.89
CA GLU A 115 -5.40 -35.34 -9.82
C GLU A 115 -5.20 -33.85 -10.16
N ARG A 116 -5.97 -33.02 -9.46
CA ARG A 116 -5.88 -31.56 -9.47
C ARG A 116 -5.56 -31.06 -8.07
N VAL A 117 -4.62 -30.12 -7.97
CA VAL A 117 -4.19 -29.52 -6.70
C VAL A 117 -4.23 -28.01 -6.82
N GLU A 118 -4.68 -27.35 -5.76
CA GLU A 118 -4.72 -25.89 -5.66
C GLU A 118 -3.36 -25.34 -5.23
N LEU A 119 -2.99 -24.19 -5.79
CA LEU A 119 -1.82 -23.43 -5.40
C LEU A 119 -2.27 -22.22 -4.60
N ALA A 120 -1.65 -22.01 -3.45
CA ALA A 120 -1.82 -20.78 -2.68
C ALA A 120 -0.49 -20.03 -2.57
N ALA A 121 -0.60 -18.72 -2.35
CA ALA A 121 0.51 -17.81 -2.17
C ALA A 121 0.12 -16.71 -1.17
N ASP A 122 1.13 -16.07 -0.59
CA ASP A 122 0.92 -14.86 0.18
C ASP A 122 0.95 -13.67 -0.79
N LEU A 123 -0.07 -12.83 -0.72
CA LEU A 123 -0.21 -11.63 -1.52
C LEU A 123 0.64 -10.52 -0.90
N GLN A 124 1.43 -9.80 -1.69
CA GLN A 124 2.13 -8.59 -1.23
C GLN A 124 1.92 -7.42 -2.18
N CYS A 125 1.54 -6.29 -1.59
CA CYS A 125 1.02 -5.13 -2.30
C CYS A 125 1.62 -3.87 -1.68
N GLU A 126 2.30 -3.07 -2.50
CA GLU A 126 2.79 -1.76 -2.09
C GLU A 126 1.68 -0.70 -2.17
N ASP A 127 0.77 -0.84 -3.13
CA ASP A 127 -0.39 0.03 -3.40
C ASP A 127 -1.57 -0.82 -3.91
N ASP A 128 -2.75 -0.21 -4.03
CA ASP A 128 -3.87 -0.79 -4.77
C ASP A 128 -3.47 -1.05 -6.23
N PHE A 129 -3.66 -2.28 -6.69
CA PHE A 129 -3.44 -2.62 -8.10
C PHE A 129 -4.43 -3.69 -8.59
N ASP A 130 -4.64 -3.67 -9.90
CA ASP A 130 -5.45 -4.63 -10.64
C ASP A 130 -4.68 -4.96 -11.93
N ASP A 131 -3.91 -6.05 -11.92
CA ASP A 131 -3.03 -6.44 -13.03
C ASP A 131 -2.76 -7.96 -13.06
N ASP A 132 -2.24 -8.43 -14.19
CA ASP A 132 -1.83 -9.82 -14.38
C ASP A 132 -0.40 -10.06 -13.85
N VAL A 133 -0.25 -11.07 -12.98
CA VAL A 133 1.06 -11.53 -12.50
C VAL A 133 1.55 -12.70 -13.34
N GLU A 134 2.69 -12.53 -14.01
CA GLU A 134 3.32 -13.61 -14.77
C GLU A 134 4.05 -14.59 -13.86
N LEU A 135 3.64 -15.86 -13.89
CA LEU A 135 4.25 -16.97 -13.16
C LEU A 135 5.08 -17.85 -14.08
N GLU A 136 6.33 -18.10 -13.71
CA GLU A 136 7.16 -19.15 -14.29
C GLU A 136 7.07 -20.41 -13.41
N ILE A 137 6.51 -21.50 -13.95
CA ILE A 137 6.28 -22.75 -13.24
C ILE A 137 7.19 -23.83 -13.82
N ARG A 138 8.01 -24.44 -12.96
CA ARG A 138 8.88 -25.56 -13.30
C ARG A 138 8.47 -26.80 -12.54
N ALA A 139 8.17 -27.86 -13.28
CA ALA A 139 7.68 -29.11 -12.74
C ALA A 139 8.58 -30.28 -13.18
N SER A 140 8.89 -31.20 -12.27
CA SER A 140 9.78 -32.33 -12.52
C SER A 140 9.14 -33.67 -12.14
N GLY A 141 9.25 -34.65 -13.05
CA GLY A 141 8.88 -36.04 -12.82
C GLY A 141 10.07 -36.98 -13.00
N ALA A 142 9.83 -38.29 -12.95
CA ALA A 142 10.89 -39.31 -12.95
C ALA A 142 11.79 -39.32 -14.20
N SER A 143 11.32 -38.80 -15.33
CA SER A 143 12.09 -38.76 -16.60
C SER A 143 11.82 -37.53 -17.46
N ASN A 144 10.96 -36.62 -17.01
CA ASN A 144 10.49 -35.47 -17.78
C ASN A 144 10.48 -34.23 -16.89
N SER A 145 10.69 -33.08 -17.49
CA SER A 145 10.51 -31.77 -16.86
C SER A 145 9.65 -30.89 -17.77
N VAL A 146 8.81 -30.06 -17.18
CA VAL A 146 7.99 -29.06 -17.87
C VAL A 146 8.30 -27.69 -17.30
N GLN A 147 8.36 -26.72 -18.19
CA GLN A 147 8.41 -25.31 -17.84
C GLN A 147 7.27 -24.61 -18.58
N LEU A 148 6.49 -23.81 -17.88
CA LEU A 148 5.39 -23.05 -18.44
C LEU A 148 5.32 -21.66 -17.80
N GLU A 149 4.88 -20.68 -18.59
CA GLU A 149 4.68 -19.29 -18.17
C GLU A 149 3.19 -18.97 -18.27
N ARG A 150 2.56 -18.50 -17.19
CA ARG A 150 1.12 -18.23 -17.14
C ARG A 150 0.84 -16.95 -16.36
N ALA A 151 -0.12 -16.17 -16.84
CA ALA A 151 -0.62 -15.00 -16.14
C ALA A 151 -1.74 -15.40 -15.17
N VAL A 152 -1.73 -14.82 -13.97
CA VAL A 152 -2.82 -14.89 -13.00
C VAL A 152 -3.35 -13.47 -12.79
N PRO A 153 -4.65 -13.21 -13.02
CA PRO A 153 -5.24 -11.92 -12.72
C PRO A 153 -5.33 -11.72 -11.21
N VAL A 154 -4.74 -10.64 -10.73
CA VAL A 154 -4.68 -10.30 -9.31
C VAL A 154 -5.18 -8.87 -9.12
N THR A 155 -6.23 -8.74 -8.32
CA THR A 155 -6.63 -7.49 -7.71
C THR A 155 -6.18 -7.53 -6.25
N CYS A 156 -5.30 -6.62 -5.88
CA CYS A 156 -4.92 -6.44 -4.49
C CYS A 156 -5.28 -5.06 -4.01
N THR A 157 -5.84 -5.03 -2.82
CA THR A 157 -5.96 -3.79 -2.05
C THR A 157 -4.73 -3.73 -1.16
N GLY A 158 -3.85 -2.75 -1.39
CA GLY A 158 -2.76 -2.51 -0.45
C GLY A 158 -3.34 -2.15 0.92
N GLU A 159 -2.55 -2.23 1.99
CA GLU A 159 -2.83 -1.32 3.10
C GLU A 159 -2.69 0.07 2.47
N ALA A 160 -3.81 0.75 2.16
CA ALA A 160 -3.77 2.10 1.65
C ALA A 160 -2.70 2.83 2.45
N GLU A 161 -1.63 3.29 1.80
CA GLU A 161 -0.63 4.09 2.48
C GLU A 161 -1.46 5.13 3.23
N ARG A 162 -1.51 5.05 4.57
CA ARG A 162 -2.20 6.06 5.37
C ARG A 162 -1.58 7.34 4.84
N CYS A 163 -2.36 8.17 4.15
CA CYS A 163 -1.79 9.35 3.55
C CYS A 163 -1.35 10.18 4.72
N VAL A 164 -0.06 10.16 5.04
CA VAL A 164 0.48 10.74 6.27
C VAL A 164 1.49 11.79 5.87
N VAL A 165 1.10 13.05 6.11
CA VAL A 165 1.97 14.19 5.85
C VAL A 165 2.70 14.54 7.14
N ARG A 166 4.03 14.50 7.11
CA ARG A 166 4.87 14.90 8.26
C ARG A 166 5.22 16.38 8.18
N ARG A 167 4.95 17.12 9.26
CA ARG A 167 5.22 18.56 9.35
C ARG A 167 5.87 18.92 10.69
N ASP A 168 6.46 20.12 10.76
CA ASP A 168 7.01 20.69 12.00
C ASP A 168 5.95 21.54 12.76
N GLY A 169 4.80 21.78 12.11
CA GLY A 169 3.65 22.58 12.55
C GLY A 169 2.58 22.54 11.45
N LEU A 170 1.36 23.00 11.73
CA LEU A 170 0.26 23.01 10.77
C LEU A 170 -0.41 24.38 10.73
N LYS A 171 -0.60 24.94 9.54
CA LYS A 171 -1.47 26.09 9.34
C LYS A 171 -2.35 25.85 8.11
N LEU A 172 -3.64 25.70 8.31
CA LEU A 172 -4.66 25.60 7.26
C LEU A 172 -5.61 26.78 7.38
N ALA A 173 -5.96 27.39 6.25
CA ALA A 173 -6.87 28.53 6.21
C ALA A 173 -7.84 28.34 5.03
N GLY A 174 -9.05 27.85 5.30
CA GLY A 174 -10.02 27.44 4.27
C GLY A 174 -9.50 26.45 3.22
N GLU A 175 -8.59 25.58 3.65
CA GLU A 175 -7.99 24.51 2.87
C GLU A 175 -8.50 23.14 3.34
N VAL A 176 -8.51 22.17 2.44
CA VAL A 176 -8.82 20.76 2.74
C VAL A 176 -7.54 19.96 2.65
N GLU A 177 -7.16 19.30 3.74
CA GLU A 177 -6.06 18.33 3.79
C GLU A 177 -6.66 16.91 3.84
N PRO A 178 -6.51 16.11 2.77
CA PRO A 178 -7.15 14.78 2.66
C PRO A 178 -6.41 13.68 3.42
N CYS A 179 -5.33 14.02 4.12
CA CYS A 179 -4.34 13.10 4.63
C CYS A 179 -4.15 13.32 6.12
N ALA A 180 -3.94 12.24 6.88
CA ALA A 180 -3.50 12.33 8.26
C ALA A 180 -2.24 13.20 8.37
N VAL A 181 -2.17 14.02 9.41
CA VAL A 181 -1.02 14.88 9.67
C VAL A 181 -0.30 14.37 10.90
N GLU A 182 0.98 14.05 10.75
CA GLU A 182 1.87 13.72 11.87
C GLU A 182 2.84 14.87 12.12
N ILE A 183 2.81 15.45 13.31
CA ILE A 183 3.78 16.45 13.75
C ILE A 183 4.61 15.85 14.86
N ARG A 184 5.93 15.85 14.71
CA ARG A 184 6.80 15.28 15.74
C ARG A 184 8.01 16.16 16.01
N LYS A 185 8.40 16.27 17.29
CA LYS A 185 9.52 17.11 17.73
C LYS A 185 10.30 16.43 18.85
N TRP A 186 11.65 16.41 18.78
CA TRP A 186 12.50 15.62 19.70
C TRP A 186 13.55 16.42 20.48
N SER A 187 13.58 17.75 20.31
CA SER A 187 14.61 18.60 20.90
C SER A 187 14.04 19.68 21.84
N GLY A 188 12.79 19.54 22.27
CA GLY A 188 12.04 20.60 22.96
C GLY A 188 11.60 21.74 22.03
N GLY A 189 10.86 22.70 22.60
CA GLY A 189 10.30 23.87 21.95
C GLY A 189 8.90 23.66 21.36
N ASP A 190 8.28 24.74 20.93
CA ASP A 190 6.82 24.78 20.79
C ASP A 190 6.32 24.25 19.45
N ILE A 191 5.17 23.61 19.46
CA ILE A 191 4.43 23.18 18.27
C ILE A 191 3.14 24.01 18.22
N GLU A 192 2.91 24.64 17.07
CA GLU A 192 1.71 25.44 16.82
C GLU A 192 0.93 24.79 15.68
N VAL A 193 -0.36 24.54 15.92
CA VAL A 193 -1.33 24.09 14.94
C VAL A 193 -2.47 25.10 14.86
N LYS A 194 -2.73 25.60 13.65
CA LYS A 194 -3.78 26.57 13.36
C LYS A 194 -4.67 26.09 12.22
N MET A 195 -5.97 25.99 12.45
CA MET A 195 -6.96 25.79 11.41
C MET A 195 -8.01 26.88 11.54
N GLU A 196 -8.14 27.72 10.51
CA GLU A 196 -8.98 28.91 10.56
C GLU A 196 -9.88 28.97 9.31
N ASP A 197 -11.09 29.52 9.45
CA ASP A 197 -11.95 29.87 8.32
C ASP A 197 -11.46 31.16 7.62
N ASP A 198 -11.14 31.08 6.33
CA ASP A 198 -10.74 32.23 5.49
C ASP A 198 -11.84 32.76 4.53
N GLY A 199 -13.08 32.40 4.82
CA GLY A 199 -14.25 32.45 3.95
C GLY A 199 -14.74 31.06 3.50
N ARG A 200 -14.02 29.99 3.88
CA ARG A 200 -14.40 28.58 3.86
C ARG A 200 -13.79 27.90 5.10
N PRO A 201 -14.48 26.93 5.72
CA PRO A 201 -13.91 26.11 6.80
C PRO A 201 -12.63 25.40 6.36
N ALA A 202 -11.63 25.34 7.24
CA ALA A 202 -10.51 24.42 7.07
C ALA A 202 -10.92 23.01 7.50
N VAL A 203 -10.55 22.01 6.70
CA VAL A 203 -10.93 20.60 6.94
C VAL A 203 -9.71 19.70 6.85
N LEU A 204 -9.54 18.84 7.85
CA LEU A 204 -8.65 17.69 7.82
C LEU A 204 -9.51 16.43 7.70
N GLU A 205 -9.49 15.74 6.56
CA GLU A 205 -10.36 14.58 6.28
C GLU A 205 -9.92 13.29 7.00
N ASP A 206 -8.87 13.37 7.82
CA ASP A 206 -8.32 12.25 8.59
C ASP A 206 -7.82 12.77 9.95
N SER A 207 -6.86 12.10 10.56
CA SER A 207 -6.45 12.32 11.94
C SER A 207 -5.24 13.24 12.06
N LEU A 208 -5.15 13.95 13.19
CA LEU A 208 -3.99 14.76 13.58
C LEU A 208 -3.27 14.11 14.77
N ASP A 209 -2.03 13.69 14.58
CA ASP A 209 -1.16 13.13 15.63
C ASP A 209 0.03 14.04 15.89
N ILE A 210 0.15 14.53 17.13
CA ILE A 210 1.25 15.39 17.57
C ILE A 210 2.02 14.68 18.69
N GLU A 211 3.32 14.51 18.50
CA GLU A 211 4.21 13.94 19.52
C GLU A 211 5.45 14.81 19.74
N ALA A 212 5.64 15.28 20.96
CA ALA A 212 6.76 16.13 21.33
C ALA A 212 7.55 15.57 22.52
N THR A 213 8.87 15.61 22.42
CA THR A 213 9.81 15.21 23.46
C THR A 213 10.94 16.22 23.61
N GLY A 214 11.50 16.32 24.82
CA GLY A 214 12.49 17.34 25.14
C GLY A 214 12.55 17.65 26.63
N ASN A 215 13.18 18.77 26.97
CA ASN A 215 13.19 19.26 28.36
C ASN A 215 11.91 20.05 28.67
N GLU A 216 11.52 20.94 27.76
CA GLU A 216 10.38 21.86 27.85
C GLU A 216 9.70 21.88 26.47
N VAL A 217 8.37 21.74 26.45
CA VAL A 217 7.54 21.70 25.24
C VAL A 217 6.21 22.38 25.52
N GLY A 218 5.83 23.33 24.66
CA GLY A 218 4.45 23.75 24.46
C GLY A 218 3.84 23.07 23.22
N ILE A 219 2.59 22.60 23.32
CA ILE A 219 1.75 22.27 22.17
C ILE A 219 0.53 23.18 22.23
N GLU A 220 0.36 24.01 21.21
CA GLU A 220 -0.76 24.94 21.06
C GLU A 220 -1.56 24.54 19.81
N ILE A 221 -2.82 24.18 20.00
CA ILE A 221 -3.75 23.82 18.93
C ILE A 221 -4.93 24.78 18.97
N GLU A 222 -5.09 25.58 17.91
CA GLU A 222 -6.22 26.50 17.74
C GLU A 222 -7.00 26.10 16.49
N LEU A 223 -8.26 25.70 16.68
CA LEU A 223 -9.21 25.45 15.59
C LEU A 223 -10.38 26.45 15.71
N GLU A 224 -10.55 27.27 14.68
CA GLU A 224 -11.64 28.24 14.56
C GLU A 224 -12.49 27.87 13.33
N ASP A 225 -13.79 27.63 13.55
CA ASP A 225 -14.77 27.27 12.51
C ASP A 225 -14.26 26.15 11.56
N SER A 226 -13.60 25.14 12.13
CA SER A 226 -12.83 24.13 11.40
C SER A 226 -13.22 22.71 11.79
N SER A 227 -12.82 21.72 10.97
CA SER A 227 -13.18 20.32 11.20
C SER A 227 -12.01 19.35 11.02
N ILE A 228 -11.94 18.36 11.91
CA ILE A 228 -11.12 17.15 11.80
C ILE A 228 -12.09 15.96 11.72
N GLU A 229 -12.11 15.23 10.60
CA GLU A 229 -13.00 14.07 10.42
C GLU A 229 -12.50 12.82 11.16
N GLY A 230 -11.21 12.79 11.54
CA GLY A 230 -10.60 11.72 12.32
C GLY A 230 -10.39 12.07 13.80
N ASP A 231 -9.36 11.47 14.39
CA ASP A 231 -8.97 11.69 15.78
C ASP A 231 -7.99 12.86 15.91
N LEU A 232 -7.98 13.50 17.09
CA LEU A 232 -6.95 14.45 17.50
C LEU A 232 -6.16 13.88 18.68
N GLN A 233 -4.85 13.72 18.52
CA GLN A 233 -3.95 13.25 19.58
C GLN A 233 -2.81 14.23 19.81
N ALA A 234 -2.66 14.71 21.05
CA ALA A 234 -1.57 15.58 21.48
C ALA A 234 -0.78 14.91 22.61
N ARG A 235 0.50 14.63 22.37
CA ARG A 235 1.35 13.86 23.28
C ARG A 235 2.66 14.59 23.59
N ALA A 236 2.88 14.93 24.86
CA ALA A 236 4.12 15.57 25.33
C ALA A 236 4.83 14.70 26.38
N PHE A 237 6.10 14.37 26.16
CA PHE A 237 6.93 13.60 27.10
C PHE A 237 8.21 14.35 27.41
N THR A 238 8.21 15.14 28.48
CA THR A 238 9.29 16.09 28.81
C THR A 238 9.55 16.19 30.32
N ASN A 239 10.31 17.19 30.77
CA ASN A 239 10.33 17.56 32.19
C ASN A 239 9.27 18.62 32.50
N GLU A 240 9.01 19.53 31.58
CA GLU A 240 7.98 20.56 31.67
C GLU A 240 7.16 20.51 30.36
N SER A 241 5.85 20.30 30.46
CA SER A 241 4.98 20.20 29.30
C SER A 241 3.71 20.99 29.51
N ASP A 242 3.41 21.86 28.56
CA ASP A 242 2.15 22.59 28.48
C ASP A 242 1.43 22.21 27.18
N ILE A 243 0.19 21.76 27.29
CA ILE A 243 -0.67 21.47 26.14
C ILE A 243 -1.92 22.33 26.25
N GLU A 244 -2.12 23.22 25.29
CA GLU A 244 -3.29 24.09 25.16
C GLU A 244 -4.05 23.72 23.88
N ILE A 245 -5.34 23.44 24.01
CA ILE A 245 -6.24 23.12 22.90
C ILE A 245 -7.48 24.00 23.00
N ASN A 246 -7.64 24.88 22.01
CA ASN A 246 -8.73 25.82 21.89
C ASN A 246 -9.56 25.49 20.65
N LEU A 247 -10.81 25.07 20.85
CA LEU A 247 -11.77 24.83 19.78
C LEU A 247 -12.89 25.87 19.87
N GLU A 248 -13.02 26.72 18.85
CA GLU A 248 -14.12 27.69 18.70
C GLU A 248 -14.94 27.34 17.45
N GLY A 249 -16.23 27.05 17.62
CA GLY A 249 -17.13 26.69 16.51
C GLY A 249 -16.68 25.45 15.72
N SER A 250 -15.82 24.61 16.31
CA SER A 250 -15.09 23.56 15.58
C SER A 250 -15.59 22.16 15.89
N THR A 251 -15.29 21.21 15.02
CA THR A 251 -15.72 19.80 15.16
C THR A 251 -14.56 18.82 15.03
N ILE A 252 -14.50 17.86 15.94
CA ILE A 252 -13.69 16.64 15.83
C ILE A 252 -14.67 15.47 15.77
N ASP A 253 -14.74 14.76 14.66
CA ASP A 253 -15.69 13.65 14.51
C ASP A 253 -15.28 12.41 15.33
N GLY A 254 -13.96 12.21 15.51
CA GLY A 254 -13.38 11.12 16.30
C GLY A 254 -13.13 11.46 17.76
N ASP A 255 -12.09 10.83 18.32
CA ASP A 255 -11.68 10.99 19.72
C ASP A 255 -10.69 12.16 19.90
N LEU A 256 -10.73 12.80 21.07
CA LEU A 256 -9.70 13.73 21.52
C LEU A 256 -8.87 13.09 22.63
N MET A 257 -7.58 12.87 22.38
CA MET A 257 -6.64 12.38 23.36
C MET A 257 -5.54 13.39 23.67
N VAL A 258 -5.42 13.75 24.94
CA VAL A 258 -4.30 14.53 25.47
C VAL A 258 -3.50 13.67 26.43
N HIS A 259 -2.19 13.56 26.20
CA HIS A 259 -1.29 12.82 27.07
C HIS A 259 0.00 13.60 27.34
N ALA A 260 0.18 14.07 28.57
CA ALA A 260 1.37 14.82 28.96
C ALA A 260 2.09 14.16 30.14
N ASN A 261 3.42 14.08 30.09
CA ASN A 261 4.22 13.55 31.19
C ASN A 261 5.43 14.43 31.47
N GLY A 262 5.68 14.70 32.75
CA GLY A 262 6.84 15.49 33.17
C GLY A 262 6.96 15.69 34.68
N SER A 263 7.86 16.56 35.11
CA SER A 263 7.94 17.03 36.49
C SER A 263 6.91 18.10 36.79
N ALA A 264 6.61 18.98 35.82
CA ALA A 264 5.49 19.90 35.81
C ALA A 264 4.68 19.74 34.52
N VAL A 265 3.36 19.67 34.62
CA VAL A 265 2.46 19.45 33.50
C VAL A 265 1.29 20.43 33.58
N GLY A 266 1.11 21.27 32.56
CA GLY A 266 -0.10 22.05 32.33
C GLY A 266 -0.90 21.46 31.17
N ILE A 267 -2.21 21.28 31.35
CA ILE A 267 -3.13 20.92 30.27
C ILE A 267 -4.32 21.85 30.33
N GLU A 268 -4.60 22.57 29.26
CA GLU A 268 -5.75 23.44 29.11
C GLU A 268 -6.55 23.00 27.88
N LEU A 269 -7.83 22.69 28.09
CA LEU A 269 -8.76 22.33 27.02
C LEU A 269 -9.99 23.22 27.10
N LYS A 270 -10.18 24.05 26.07
CA LYS A 270 -11.30 24.97 25.93
C LYS A 270 -12.13 24.62 24.71
N LEU A 271 -13.41 24.38 24.94
CA LEU A 271 -14.40 24.07 23.92
C LEU A 271 -15.49 25.13 23.96
N GLU A 272 -15.55 25.98 22.94
CA GLU A 272 -16.58 27.00 22.77
C GLU A 272 -17.39 26.70 21.50
N GLU A 273 -18.71 26.54 21.64
CA GLU A 273 -19.64 26.19 20.55
C GLU A 273 -19.17 25.00 19.68
N SER A 274 -18.45 24.06 20.29
CA SER A 274 -17.70 23.01 19.59
C SER A 274 -18.25 21.60 19.86
N THR A 275 -17.90 20.65 18.99
CA THR A 275 -18.37 19.25 19.11
C THR A 275 -17.22 18.27 18.99
N ILE A 276 -17.18 17.30 19.90
CA ILE A 276 -16.34 16.10 19.81
C ILE A 276 -17.27 14.90 19.69
N GLY A 277 -17.20 14.17 18.58
CA GLY A 277 -18.07 13.04 18.29
C GLY A 277 -17.79 11.83 19.18
N GLY A 278 -16.51 11.60 19.50
CA GLY A 278 -16.02 10.48 20.30
C GLY A 278 -15.76 10.81 21.77
N ASP A 279 -14.80 10.08 22.35
CA ASP A 279 -14.38 10.21 23.73
C ASP A 279 -13.36 11.35 23.89
N VAL A 280 -13.39 12.00 25.05
CA VAL A 280 -12.33 12.92 25.48
C VAL A 280 -11.52 12.26 26.59
N THR A 281 -10.24 12.05 26.34
CA THR A 281 -9.33 11.42 27.29
C THR A 281 -8.14 12.33 27.58
N ILE A 282 -8.02 12.74 28.84
CA ILE A 282 -6.86 13.48 29.35
C ILE A 282 -6.08 12.58 30.30
N ARG A 283 -4.81 12.35 30.00
CA ARG A 283 -3.89 11.59 30.85
C ARG A 283 -2.67 12.44 31.16
N SER A 284 -2.38 12.64 32.43
CA SER A 284 -1.13 13.23 32.86
C SER A 284 -0.43 12.41 33.92
N SER A 285 0.90 12.40 33.88
CA SER A 285 1.70 11.95 35.00
C SER A 285 2.89 12.85 35.28
N GLY A 286 3.08 13.18 36.55
CA GLY A 286 4.15 14.06 36.97
C GLY A 286 4.19 14.41 38.45
N GLY A 287 5.14 15.29 38.80
CA GLY A 287 5.30 15.80 40.16
C GLY A 287 4.27 16.86 40.52
N GLU A 288 4.09 17.82 39.61
CA GLU A 288 3.08 18.88 39.63
C GLU A 288 2.27 18.77 38.35
N VAL A 289 0.95 18.79 38.47
CA VAL A 289 0.01 18.71 37.36
C VAL A 289 -1.06 19.76 37.61
N GLU A 290 -1.39 20.52 36.57
CA GLU A 290 -2.53 21.42 36.48
C GLU A 290 -3.30 21.03 35.22
N ILE A 291 -4.60 20.78 35.38
CA ILE A 291 -5.50 20.51 34.26
C ILE A 291 -6.66 21.49 34.41
N GLU A 292 -6.92 22.25 33.36
CA GLU A 292 -8.06 23.16 33.21
C GLU A 292 -8.92 22.68 32.04
N LEU A 293 -10.23 22.62 32.26
CA LEU A 293 -11.19 22.16 31.27
C LEU A 293 -12.43 23.07 31.30
N GLU A 294 -12.68 23.75 30.19
CA GLU A 294 -13.82 24.65 29.98
C GLU A 294 -14.67 24.17 28.80
N LEU A 295 -15.98 24.04 29.04
CA LEU A 295 -16.97 23.70 28.01
C LEU A 295 -18.06 24.77 28.02
N GLU A 296 -18.10 25.59 26.98
CA GLU A 296 -19.15 26.58 26.74
C GLU A 296 -19.94 26.19 25.49
N GLU A 297 -21.24 25.93 25.67
CA GLU A 297 -22.17 25.54 24.58
C GLU A 297 -21.65 24.40 23.68
N SER A 298 -20.83 23.52 24.25
CA SER A 298 -20.11 22.46 23.54
C SER A 298 -20.61 21.06 23.91
N THR A 299 -20.35 20.07 23.05
CA THR A 299 -20.78 18.68 23.29
C THR A 299 -19.67 17.66 23.11
N ILE A 300 -19.69 16.63 23.96
CA ILE A 300 -18.87 15.42 23.86
C ILE A 300 -19.83 14.23 23.68
N GLY A 301 -19.73 13.56 22.53
CA GLY A 301 -20.58 12.43 22.17
C GLY A 301 -20.29 11.16 22.96
N GLY A 302 -19.05 10.98 23.39
CA GLY A 302 -18.56 9.85 24.17
C GLY A 302 -18.36 10.13 25.66
N ASP A 303 -17.46 9.36 26.26
CA ASP A 303 -17.04 9.47 27.66
C ASP A 303 -16.03 10.61 27.84
N LEU A 304 -16.05 11.24 29.02
CA LEU A 304 -15.02 12.19 29.45
C LEU A 304 -14.18 11.54 30.55
N GLU A 305 -12.93 11.24 30.25
CA GLU A 305 -12.00 10.59 31.18
C GLU A 305 -10.78 11.49 31.48
N ILE A 306 -10.59 11.81 32.77
CA ILE A 306 -9.43 12.57 33.25
C ILE A 306 -8.67 11.73 34.27
N ARG A 307 -7.40 11.45 33.98
CA ARG A 307 -6.47 10.77 34.89
C ARG A 307 -5.21 11.60 35.11
N ALA A 308 -4.94 11.97 36.36
CA ALA A 308 -3.74 12.68 36.77
C ALA A 308 -3.02 11.90 37.88
N SER A 309 -1.69 11.79 37.86
CA SER A 309 -0.97 11.04 38.91
C SER A 309 -0.76 11.81 40.22
N ALA A 310 -0.91 13.14 40.17
CA ALA A 310 -0.75 14.10 41.27
C ALA A 310 -1.36 15.44 40.82
N GLY A 311 -1.33 16.48 41.66
CA GLY A 311 -1.62 17.86 41.24
C GLY A 311 -3.03 18.40 41.51
N GLU A 312 -3.30 19.58 40.94
CA GLU A 312 -4.57 20.29 40.96
C GLU A 312 -5.33 20.01 39.66
N LEU A 313 -6.64 19.81 39.78
CA LEU A 313 -7.54 19.61 38.66
C LEU A 313 -8.63 20.64 38.84
N ASP A 314 -8.57 21.69 38.03
CA ASP A 314 -9.67 22.62 37.87
C ASP A 314 -10.51 22.18 36.69
N VAL A 315 -11.80 22.01 36.93
CA VAL A 315 -12.73 21.60 35.89
C VAL A 315 -13.92 22.49 36.09
N ASP A 316 -14.24 23.27 35.07
CA ASP A 316 -15.28 24.27 35.19
C ASP A 316 -16.56 23.64 35.76
N GLU A 317 -17.14 24.33 36.74
CA GLU A 317 -18.33 23.89 37.47
C GLU A 317 -19.55 23.81 36.53
N ALA A 318 -19.43 24.37 35.32
CA ALA A 318 -20.41 24.37 34.25
C ALA A 318 -20.50 23.08 33.43
N ILE A 319 -19.56 22.12 33.53
CA ILE A 319 -19.67 20.86 32.77
C ILE A 319 -20.88 20.07 33.29
N ASN A 320 -21.99 20.14 32.57
CA ASN A 320 -23.19 19.39 32.91
C ASN A 320 -23.14 18.02 32.24
N SER A 321 -23.80 17.03 32.84
CA SER A 321 -24.00 15.73 32.19
C SER A 321 -24.87 15.79 30.93
N GLU A 322 -25.41 16.96 30.59
CA GLU A 322 -26.12 17.18 29.31
C GLU A 322 -25.13 17.51 28.18
N ASP A 323 -23.95 18.02 28.51
CA ASP A 323 -22.89 18.39 27.57
C ASP A 323 -21.99 17.19 27.24
N VAL A 324 -22.00 16.16 28.09
CA VAL A 324 -21.30 14.89 27.89
C VAL A 324 -22.32 13.76 27.84
N HIS A 325 -22.46 13.11 26.67
CA HIS A 325 -23.43 12.03 26.49
C HIS A 325 -23.00 10.70 27.13
N GLY A 326 -21.71 10.53 27.43
CA GLY A 326 -21.14 9.38 28.12
C GLY A 326 -20.97 9.54 29.63
N VAL A 327 -20.00 8.82 30.18
CA VAL A 327 -19.63 8.81 31.60
C VAL A 327 -18.48 9.78 31.85
N ILE A 328 -18.63 10.62 32.86
CA ILE A 328 -17.54 11.45 33.38
C ILE A 328 -16.77 10.65 34.43
N THR A 329 -15.51 10.33 34.15
CA THR A 329 -14.59 9.65 35.07
C THR A 329 -13.42 10.57 35.44
N ARG A 330 -13.19 10.75 36.73
CA ARG A 330 -12.04 11.50 37.27
C ARG A 330 -11.28 10.62 38.25
N SER A 331 -9.98 10.44 38.04
CA SER A 331 -9.13 9.67 38.95
C SER A 331 -7.79 10.33 39.20
N TYR A 332 -7.34 10.22 40.45
CA TYR A 332 -6.01 10.57 40.94
C TYR A 332 -5.24 9.30 41.32
#